data_AF-A0A7X7WIJ2-F1
#
_entry.id   AF-A0A7X7WIJ2-F1
#
_cell.length_a   1.000
_cell.length_b   1.000
_cell.length_c   1.000
_cell.angle_alpha   90.00
_cell.angle_beta   90.00
_cell.angle_gamma   90.00
#
_symmetry.space_group_name_H-M   'P 1'
#
loop_
_entity.id
_entity.type
_entity.pdbx_description
1 polymer ?
#
loop_
_entity_poly.entity_id
_entity_poly.type
_entity_poly.pdbx_seq_one_letter_code
_entity_poly.pdbx_strand_id
1 'polypeptide(L)'
;LEMPQTIGKTYEIGGPEKITFDRMLDLIGQAMGKRGVRKIHLPVGTMQTLARYLGKYSFFPVTTDQIAMLLSESTTDDLSYFKELEITPRLFAEGISEYIKPSKKP
;
A
#
# COMPACT_ATOMS: atom_id res chain seq x y z
N LEU A 1 7.31 6.95 30.27
CA LEU A 1 6.97 7.21 28.87
C LEU A 1 7.96 8.25 28.36
N GLU A 2 8.63 7.98 27.24
CA GLU A 2 9.71 8.84 26.71
C GLU A 2 9.18 10.14 26.09
N MET A 3 7.92 10.18 25.65
CA MET A 3 7.27 11.36 25.06
C MET A 3 5.91 11.64 25.72
N PRO A 4 5.86 12.36 26.87
CA PRO A 4 4.63 12.62 27.62
C PRO A 4 3.53 13.32 26.82
N GLN A 5 3.90 14.13 25.80
CA GLN A 5 2.97 14.85 24.93
C GLN A 5 2.06 13.95 24.07
N THR A 6 2.39 12.65 23.97
CA THR A 6 1.63 11.66 23.18
C THR A 6 0.51 10.98 23.97
N ILE A 7 0.44 11.19 25.29
CA ILE A 7 -0.54 10.53 26.16
C ILE A 7 -1.97 10.95 25.77
N GLY A 8 -2.81 9.95 25.48
CA GLY A 8 -4.22 10.16 25.11
C GLY A 8 -4.44 10.65 23.68
N LYS A 9 -3.39 10.74 22.86
CA LYS A 9 -3.51 11.11 21.44
C LYS A 9 -3.73 9.87 20.56
N THR A 10 -4.49 10.06 19.50
CA THR A 10 -4.67 9.10 18.40
C THR A 10 -4.14 9.76 17.13
N TYR A 11 -3.32 9.05 16.38
CA TYR A 11 -2.73 9.54 15.13
C TYR A 11 -3.17 8.65 13.97
N GLU A 12 -3.57 9.26 12.86
CA GLU A 12 -3.78 8.55 11.60
C GLU A 12 -2.46 8.45 10.86
N ILE A 13 -1.89 7.24 10.78
CA ILE A 13 -0.55 7.04 10.21
C ILE A 13 -0.63 6.91 8.70
N GLY A 14 0.18 7.71 8.00
CA GLY A 14 0.31 7.70 6.54
C GLY A 14 1.76 7.77 6.05
N GLY A 15 1.91 7.88 4.73
CA GLY A 15 3.18 8.21 4.10
C GLY A 15 3.31 9.73 3.87
N PRO A 16 4.52 10.23 3.54
CA PRO A 16 4.71 11.63 3.14
C PRO A 16 4.02 12.01 1.83
N GLU A 17 3.51 11.03 1.08
CA GLU A 17 2.85 11.23 -0.21
C GLU A 17 1.59 10.37 -0.31
N LYS A 18 0.53 10.93 -0.91
CA LYS A 18 -0.66 10.18 -1.33
C LYS A 18 -0.39 9.60 -2.71
N ILE A 19 -0.31 8.28 -2.81
CA ILE A 19 -0.10 7.57 -4.08
C ILE A 19 -1.34 6.80 -4.49
N THR A 20 -1.66 6.85 -5.79
CA THR A 20 -2.72 5.99 -6.34
C THR A 20 -2.25 4.54 -6.35
N PHE A 21 -3.20 3.61 -6.31
CA PHE A 21 -2.90 2.17 -6.42
C PHE A 21 -2.10 1.85 -7.70
N ASP A 22 -2.48 2.47 -8.82
CA ASP A 22 -1.77 2.34 -10.09
C ASP A 22 -0.31 2.80 -10.00
N ARG A 23 -0.06 3.94 -9.33
CA ARG A 23 1.31 4.45 -9.15
C ARG A 23 2.11 3.56 -8.22
N MET A 24 1.48 3.03 -7.16
CA MET A 24 2.10 2.06 -6.26
C MET A 24 2.58 0.81 -7.01
N LEU A 25 1.74 0.26 -7.91
CA LEU A 25 2.11 -0.87 -8.77
C LEU A 25 3.30 -0.54 -9.68
N ASP A 26 3.33 0.66 -10.25
CA ASP A 26 4.45 1.10 -11.09
C ASP A 26 5.75 1.19 -10.29
N LEU A 27 5.71 1.76 -9.07
CA LEU A 27 6.88 1.88 -8.19
C LEU A 27 7.41 0.51 -7.78
N ILE A 28 6.53 -0.45 -7.44
CA ILE A 28 6.90 -1.84 -7.18
C ILE A 28 7.56 -2.46 -8.43
N GLY A 29 6.96 -2.27 -9.61
CA GLY A 29 7.52 -2.77 -10.87
C GLY A 29 8.91 -2.22 -11.17
N GLN A 30 9.12 -0.93 -10.94
CA GLN A 30 10.41 -0.26 -11.09
C GLN A 30 11.44 -0.83 -10.12
N ALA A 31 11.10 -1.00 -8.83
CA ALA A 31 11.96 -1.62 -7.83
C ALA A 31 12.36 -3.07 -8.21
N MET A 32 11.46 -3.81 -8.86
CA MET A 32 11.74 -5.15 -9.38
C MET A 32 12.62 -5.16 -10.64
N GLY A 33 12.96 -4.00 -11.22
CA GLY A 33 13.71 -3.86 -12.48
C GLY A 33 12.87 -4.09 -13.75
N LYS A 34 11.54 -3.99 -13.67
CA LYS A 34 10.65 -4.15 -14.84
C LYS A 34 10.58 -2.84 -15.64
N ARG A 35 10.63 -2.95 -16.97
CA ARG A 35 10.45 -1.82 -17.90
C ARG A 35 9.04 -1.21 -17.88
N GLY A 36 8.04 -1.98 -17.45
CA GLY A 36 6.66 -1.54 -17.34
C GLY A 36 5.77 -2.62 -16.73
N VAL A 37 4.71 -2.18 -16.04
CA VAL A 37 3.71 -3.06 -15.43
C VAL A 37 2.47 -3.07 -16.32
N ARG A 38 2.10 -4.25 -16.84
CA ARG A 38 0.86 -4.41 -17.60
C ARG A 38 -0.30 -4.48 -16.60
N LYS A 39 -1.25 -3.55 -16.72
CA LYS A 39 -2.43 -3.45 -15.86
C LYS A 39 -3.68 -3.81 -16.66
N ILE A 40 -4.61 -4.52 -16.04
CA ILE A 40 -5.93 -4.83 -16.62
C ILE A 40 -6.96 -4.21 -15.68
N HIS A 41 -7.76 -3.29 -16.20
CA HIS A 41 -8.84 -2.66 -15.44
C HIS A 41 -10.08 -3.52 -15.56
N LEU A 42 -10.53 -4.06 -14.43
CA LEU A 42 -11.74 -4.86 -14.33
C LEU A 42 -12.78 -4.10 -13.51
N PRO A 43 -14.08 -4.21 -13.84
CA PRO A 43 -15.13 -3.71 -12.97
C PRO A 43 -15.06 -4.35 -11.59
N VAL A 44 -15.30 -3.56 -10.54
CA VAL A 44 -15.26 -4.01 -9.14
C VAL A 44 -16.17 -5.22 -8.90
N GLY A 45 -17.38 -5.22 -9.47
CA GLY A 45 -18.34 -6.32 -9.30
C GLY A 45 -17.83 -7.66 -9.83
N THR A 46 -17.04 -7.64 -10.91
CA THR A 46 -16.40 -8.86 -11.46
C THR A 46 -15.37 -9.41 -10.48
N MET A 47 -14.51 -8.55 -9.94
CA MET A 47 -13.50 -8.93 -8.95
C MET A 47 -14.13 -9.45 -7.65
N GLN A 48 -15.18 -8.79 -7.15
CA GLN A 48 -15.93 -9.25 -5.98
C GLN A 48 -16.56 -10.63 -6.19
N THR A 49 -17.11 -10.88 -7.38
CA THR A 49 -17.71 -12.19 -7.72
C THR A 49 -16.64 -13.28 -7.74
N LEU A 50 -15.50 -13.04 -8.38
CA LEU A 50 -14.39 -13.98 -8.39
C LEU A 50 -13.88 -14.26 -6.97
N ALA A 51 -13.66 -13.21 -6.17
CA ALA A 51 -13.20 -13.36 -4.79
C ALA A 51 -14.21 -14.08 -3.89
N ARG A 52 -15.52 -13.93 -4.13
CA ARG A 52 -16.55 -14.67 -3.37
C ARG A 52 -16.46 -16.18 -3.58
N TYR A 53 -16.24 -16.61 -4.83
CA TYR A 53 -16.17 -18.04 -5.15
C TYR A 53 -14.78 -18.64 -4.91
N LEU A 54 -13.72 -17.88 -5.18
CA LEU A 54 -12.35 -18.38 -5.20
C LEU A 54 -11.52 -17.95 -3.97
N GLY A 55 -11.90 -16.88 -3.27
CA GLY A 55 -11.12 -16.30 -2.17
C GLY A 55 -10.97 -17.18 -0.93
N LYS A 56 -11.75 -18.26 -0.82
CA LYS A 56 -11.58 -19.29 0.21
C LYS A 56 -10.44 -20.28 -0.07
N TYR A 57 -9.91 -20.28 -1.30
CA TYR A 57 -8.81 -21.16 -1.68
C TYR A 57 -7.46 -20.44 -1.54
N SER A 58 -6.46 -21.14 -1.02
CA SER A 58 -5.11 -20.59 -0.79
C SER A 58 -4.39 -20.14 -2.06
N PHE A 59 -4.79 -20.65 -3.23
CA PHE A 59 -4.19 -20.24 -4.51
C PHE A 59 -4.72 -18.90 -5.02
N PHE A 60 -5.88 -18.43 -4.53
CA PHE A 60 -6.47 -17.19 -5.01
C PHE A 60 -5.89 -16.00 -4.23
N PRO A 61 -5.38 -14.97 -4.89
CA PRO A 61 -4.49 -13.99 -4.27
C PRO A 61 -5.21 -12.94 -3.40
N VAL A 62 -6.54 -12.81 -3.48
CA VAL A 62 -7.26 -11.70 -2.84
C VAL A 62 -8.66 -12.11 -2.35
N THR A 63 -9.11 -11.59 -1.20
CA THR A 63 -10.47 -11.85 -0.67
C THR A 63 -11.45 -10.72 -0.98
N THR A 64 -12.75 -10.97 -0.76
CA THR A 64 -13.79 -9.93 -0.88
C THR A 64 -13.53 -8.76 0.07
N ASP A 65 -13.06 -9.07 1.28
CA ASP A 65 -12.80 -8.05 2.30
C ASP A 65 -11.58 -7.21 1.94
N GLN A 66 -10.54 -7.83 1.35
CA GLN A 66 -9.39 -7.09 0.85
C GLN A 66 -9.75 -6.17 -0.32
N ILE A 67 -10.66 -6.58 -1.21
CA ILE A 67 -11.18 -5.70 -2.27
C ILE A 67 -11.96 -4.53 -1.65
N ALA A 68 -12.82 -4.78 -0.67
CA ALA A 68 -13.55 -3.72 0.02
C ALA A 68 -12.59 -2.75 0.72
N MET A 69 -11.56 -3.27 1.38
CA MET A 69 -10.51 -2.47 2.03
C MET A 69 -9.75 -1.61 1.03
N LEU A 70 -9.40 -2.14 -0.15
CA LEU A 70 -8.72 -1.36 -1.21
C LEU A 70 -9.57 -0.21 -1.77
N LEU A 71 -10.89 -0.34 -1.72
CA LEU A 71 -11.83 0.68 -2.19
C LEU A 71 -12.17 1.71 -1.11
N SER A 72 -11.91 1.39 0.15
CA SER A 72 -12.05 2.33 1.26
C SER A 72 -11.04 3.46 1.12
N GLU A 73 -11.43 4.65 1.57
CA GLU A 73 -10.47 5.75 1.73
C GLU A 73 -9.45 5.35 2.79
N SER A 74 -8.19 5.24 2.38
CA SER A 74 -7.06 4.80 3.21
C SER A 74 -5.94 5.84 3.25
N THR A 75 -6.27 7.11 2.98
CA THR A 75 -5.33 8.23 3.00
C THR A 75 -5.58 9.12 4.19
N THR A 76 -4.51 9.72 4.72
CA THR A 76 -4.58 10.75 5.77
C THR A 76 -3.97 12.04 5.27
N ASP A 77 -4.47 13.17 5.77
CA ASP A 77 -3.85 14.49 5.63
C ASP A 77 -3.04 14.89 6.88
N ASP A 78 -3.17 14.14 7.97
CA ASP A 78 -2.41 14.38 9.18
C ASP A 78 -0.98 13.81 9.04
N LEU A 79 -0.03 14.71 8.81
CA LEU A 79 1.40 14.40 8.79
C LEU A 79 2.12 15.05 9.99
N SER A 80 1.37 15.60 10.95
CA SER A 80 1.93 16.35 12.09
C SER A 80 2.72 15.46 13.04
N TYR A 81 2.35 14.17 13.12
CA TYR A 81 3.03 13.19 13.95
C TYR A 81 4.48 12.94 13.52
N PHE A 82 4.87 13.18 12.26
CA PHE A 82 6.28 13.08 11.87
C PHE A 82 7.15 14.04 12.68
N LYS A 83 6.66 15.27 12.90
CA LYS A 83 7.36 16.26 13.70
C LYS A 83 7.25 15.95 15.20
N GLU A 84 6.06 15.60 15.67
CA GLU A 84 5.82 15.36 17.10
C GLU A 84 6.60 14.14 17.63
N LEU A 85 6.74 13.10 16.81
CA LEU A 85 7.44 11.86 17.15
C LEU A 85 8.90 11.84 16.67
N GLU A 86 9.39 12.96 16.12
CA GLU A 86 10.75 13.08 15.57
C GLU A 86 11.09 12.01 14.52
N ILE A 87 10.08 11.59 13.73
CA ILE A 87 10.22 10.60 12.66
C ILE A 87 10.57 11.32 11.36
N THR A 88 11.68 10.92 10.74
CA THR A 88 12.01 11.35 9.38
C THR A 88 11.19 10.52 8.39
N PRO A 89 10.28 11.13 7.60
CA PRO A 89 9.49 10.39 6.63
C PRO A 89 10.36 9.82 5.52
N ARG A 90 9.92 8.71 4.94
CA ARG A 90 10.58 8.06 3.80
C ARG A 90 9.58 7.89 2.66
N LEU A 91 10.02 8.13 1.43
CA LEU A 91 9.18 7.94 0.26
C LEU A 91 8.92 6.46 0.02
N PHE A 92 7.74 6.13 -0.55
CA PHE A 92 7.40 4.73 -0.82
C PHE A 92 8.40 4.07 -1.77
N ALA A 93 8.84 4.81 -2.79
CA ALA A 93 9.81 4.35 -3.79
C ALA A 93 11.16 3.94 -3.18
N GLU A 94 11.63 4.67 -2.17
CA GLU A 94 12.89 4.37 -1.47
C GLU A 94 12.74 3.11 -0.62
N GLY A 95 11.68 3.03 0.18
CA GLY A 95 11.42 1.88 1.04
C GLY A 95 11.21 0.58 0.26
N ILE A 96 10.43 0.64 -0.82
CA ILE A 96 10.13 -0.56 -1.61
C ILE A 96 11.34 -1.08 -2.39
N SER A 97 12.24 -0.18 -2.82
CA SER A 97 13.48 -0.53 -3.51
C SER A 97 14.49 -1.22 -2.60
N GLU A 98 14.50 -0.87 -1.31
CA GLU A 98 15.33 -1.56 -0.31
C GLU A 98 14.75 -2.93 0.07
N TYR A 99 13.42 -3.01 0.19
CA TYR A 99 12.73 -4.23 0.61
C TYR A 99 12.72 -5.33 -0.47
N ILE A 100 12.51 -4.96 -1.73
CA ILE A 100 12.39 -5.91 -2.84
C ILE A 100 13.76 -6.14 -3.49
N LYS A 101 14.15 -7.42 -3.59
CA LYS A 101 15.32 -7.80 -4.41
C LYS A 101 14.95 -7.75 -5.90
N PRO A 102 15.82 -7.23 -6.78
CA PRO A 102 15.60 -7.26 -8.22
C PRO A 102 15.31 -8.68 -8.69
N SER A 103 14.27 -8.84 -9.50
CA SER A 103 13.94 -10.16 -10.06
C SER A 103 15.12 -10.63 -10.90
N LYS A 104 15.69 -11.81 -10.59
CA LYS A 104 16.55 -12.54 -11.54
C LYS A 104 15.68 -12.85 -12.76
N LYS A 105 15.81 -12.06 -13.81
CA LYS A 105 15.17 -12.38 -15.08
C LYS A 105 15.91 -13.60 -15.68
N PRO A 106 15.22 -14.63 -16.19
CA PRO A 106 15.73 -15.34 -17.36
C PRO A 106 15.76 -14.40 -18.58
#